data_AF-A0A951WBG6-F1
#
_entry.id   AF-A0A951WBG6-F1
#
_cell.length_a   1.000
_cell.length_b   1.000
_cell.length_c   1.000
_cell.angle_alpha   90.00
_cell.angle_beta   90.00
_cell.angle_gamma   90.00
#
_symmetry.space_group_name_H-M   'P 1'
#
loop_
_entity.id
_entity.type
_entity.pdbx_description
1 polymer ?
#
loop_
_entity_poly.entity_id
_entity_poly.type
_entity_poly.pdbx_seq_one_letter_code
_entity_poly.pdbx_strand_id
1 'polypeptide(L)'
;MDTIKTTAMTVFGLFSIFIYLFIIQLFMRKLTSKLKAGSEIKINASYALMFIIWFLPFIILNLTTVEIFENTIDLIQKTEKQNPQKEIWKIGIIFSGLAIFWSVLFYYISRGLVWLFFGKSKLRNEVENNNYSYLLINLGIITGLILILLPVFEMILRFFQPELKLLYY
;
A
#
# COMPACT_ATOMS: atom_id res chain seq x y z
N MET A 1 -5.59 12.12 -24.55
CA MET A 1 -5.72 11.30 -23.33
C MET A 1 -7.16 11.43 -22.89
N ASP A 2 -7.89 10.31 -22.76
CA ASP A 2 -9.31 10.35 -22.45
C ASP A 2 -9.53 10.97 -21.06
N THR A 3 -10.39 11.98 -20.96
CA THR A 3 -10.60 12.76 -19.74
C THR A 3 -11.02 11.84 -18.58
N ILE A 4 -11.83 10.83 -18.88
CA ILE A 4 -12.32 9.83 -17.92
C ILE A 4 -11.18 9.00 -17.33
N LYS A 5 -10.23 8.56 -18.18
CA LYS A 5 -9.06 7.76 -17.76
C LYS A 5 -8.21 8.56 -16.75
N THR A 6 -7.89 9.80 -17.11
CA THR A 6 -7.10 10.71 -16.27
C THR A 6 -7.79 10.98 -14.93
N THR A 7 -9.10 11.27 -14.96
CA THR A 7 -9.88 11.51 -13.74
C THR A 7 -9.91 10.27 -12.85
N ALA A 8 -10.21 9.09 -13.40
CA ALA A 8 -10.26 7.86 -12.62
C ALA A 8 -8.91 7.54 -11.95
N MET A 9 -7.81 7.58 -12.72
CA MET A 9 -6.47 7.31 -12.18
C MET A 9 -6.10 8.30 -11.06
N THR A 10 -6.37 9.59 -11.27
CA THR A 10 -6.07 10.62 -10.27
C THR A 10 -6.88 10.41 -9.00
N VAL A 11 -8.19 10.13 -9.13
CA VAL A 11 -9.07 9.90 -7.98
C VAL A 11 -8.63 8.66 -7.20
N PHE A 12 -8.45 7.51 -7.85
CA PHE A 12 -8.09 6.28 -7.14
C PHE A 12 -6.66 6.29 -6.60
N GLY A 13 -5.72 6.91 -7.32
CA GLY A 13 -4.34 7.09 -6.85
C GLY A 13 -4.29 7.93 -5.57
N LEU A 14 -4.88 9.13 -5.59
CA LEU A 14 -4.91 10.04 -4.44
C LEU A 14 -5.73 9.48 -3.28
N PHE A 15 -6.88 8.86 -3.58
CA PHE A 15 -7.72 8.22 -2.58
C PHE A 15 -6.97 7.11 -1.83
N SER A 16 -6.23 6.28 -2.56
CA SER A 16 -5.41 5.22 -1.96
C SER A 16 -4.29 5.80 -1.08
N ILE A 17 -3.62 6.88 -1.52
CA ILE A 17 -2.62 7.59 -0.70
C ILE A 17 -3.25 8.12 0.59
N PHE A 18 -4.42 8.75 0.51
CA PHE A 18 -5.12 9.27 1.69
C PHE A 18 -5.42 8.16 2.70
N ILE A 19 -5.89 7.00 2.22
CA ILE A 19 -6.15 5.85 3.09
C ILE A 19 -4.85 5.30 3.69
N TYR A 20 -3.75 5.24 2.94
CA TYR A 20 -2.46 4.84 3.49
C TYR A 20 -1.99 5.77 4.59
N LEU A 21 -2.10 7.09 4.41
CA LEU A 21 -1.78 8.06 5.45
C LEU A 21 -2.64 7.85 6.69
N PHE A 22 -3.94 7.59 6.52
CA PHE A 22 -4.84 7.30 7.62
C PHE A 22 -4.46 6.01 8.37
N ILE A 23 -4.15 4.93 7.66
CA ILE A 23 -3.71 3.65 8.24
C ILE A 23 -2.39 3.83 9.01
N ILE A 24 -1.41 4.53 8.42
CA ILE A 24 -0.13 4.80 9.07
C ILE A 24 -0.36 5.65 10.33
N GLN A 25 -1.23 6.65 10.28
CA GLN A 25 -1.60 7.45 11.45
C GLN A 25 -2.20 6.57 12.56
N LEU A 26 -3.08 5.61 12.23
CA LEU A 26 -3.62 4.66 13.21
C LEU A 26 -2.52 3.80 13.84
N PHE A 27 -1.58 3.29 13.02
CA PHE A 27 -0.44 2.51 13.52
C PHE A 27 0.47 3.34 14.43
N MET A 28 0.76 4.59 14.05
CA MET A 28 1.58 5.50 14.84
C MET A 28 0.89 5.91 16.14
N ARG A 29 -0.42 6.19 16.12
CA ARG A 29 -1.20 6.51 17.32
C ARG A 29 -1.18 5.38 18.34
N LYS A 30 -1.20 4.13 17.88
CA LYS A 30 -1.06 2.95 18.76
C LYS A 30 0.30 2.89 19.47
N LEU A 31 1.35 3.46 18.86
CA LEU A 31 2.70 3.51 19.42
C LEU A 31 2.86 4.70 20.38
N THR A 32 2.22 5.83 20.09
CA THR A 32 2.35 7.07 20.88
C THR A 32 1.34 7.21 22.03
N SER A 33 0.19 6.53 21.99
CA SER A 33 -0.90 6.68 22.99
C SER A 33 -0.56 6.29 24.43
N LYS A 34 0.60 5.68 24.67
CA LYS A 34 1.12 5.34 26.01
C LYS A 34 2.36 6.14 26.42
N LEU A 35 2.75 7.15 25.64
CA LEU A 35 3.72 8.15 26.08
C LEU A 35 3.05 8.96 27.18
N LYS A 36 3.65 8.95 28.38
CA LYS A 36 3.12 9.64 29.56
C LYS A 36 2.91 11.12 29.23
N ALA A 37 1.73 11.65 29.56
CA ALA A 37 1.48 13.08 29.61
C ALA A 37 2.53 13.72 30.53
N GLY A 38 3.57 14.34 29.95
CA GLY A 38 4.65 14.99 30.71
C GLY A 38 6.06 14.74 30.17
N SER A 39 6.31 13.74 29.33
CA SER A 39 7.57 13.69 28.57
C SER A 39 7.41 14.51 27.30
N GLU A 40 8.17 15.59 27.15
CA GLU A 40 8.24 16.36 25.90
C GLU A 40 8.33 15.38 24.73
N ILE A 41 7.35 15.43 23.83
CA ILE A 41 7.38 14.70 22.58
C ILE A 41 8.49 15.35 21.76
N LYS A 42 9.74 14.98 22.02
CA LYS A 42 10.82 15.19 21.06
C LYS A 42 10.46 14.30 19.89
N ILE A 43 9.88 14.90 18.85
CA ILE A 43 9.69 14.28 17.54
C ILE A 43 11.10 13.89 17.08
N ASN A 44 11.49 12.66 17.41
CA ASN A 44 12.82 12.17 17.17
C ASN A 44 12.87 11.54 15.79
N ALA A 45 14.05 11.52 15.16
CA ALA A 45 14.22 11.00 13.81
C ALA A 45 13.68 9.55 13.64
N SER A 46 13.68 8.77 14.74
CA SER A 46 13.10 7.43 14.82
C SER A 46 11.61 7.35 14.47
N TYR A 47 10.79 8.35 14.86
CA TYR A 47 9.37 8.38 14.51
C TYR A 47 9.16 8.72 13.02
N ALA A 48 10.00 9.60 12.47
CA ALA A 48 9.99 9.93 11.04
C ALA A 48 10.43 8.72 10.20
N LEU A 49 11.49 8.02 10.62
CA LEU A 49 11.89 6.76 10.00
C LEU A 49 10.79 5.71 10.05
N MET A 50 10.06 5.64 11.15
CA MET A 50 8.95 4.70 11.24
C MET A 50 7.79 5.03 10.31
N PHE A 51 7.51 6.32 10.09
CA PHE A 51 6.58 6.72 9.03
C PHE A 51 7.08 6.22 7.66
N ILE A 52 8.36 6.43 7.34
CA ILE A 52 8.97 6.02 6.06
C ILE A 52 8.91 4.50 5.86
N ILE A 53 9.14 3.72 6.93
CA ILE A 53 9.05 2.24 6.92
C ILE A 53 7.73 1.75 6.35
N TRP A 54 6.62 2.42 6.65
CA TRP A 54 5.30 2.03 6.16
C TRP A 54 4.92 2.74 4.87
N PHE A 55 5.28 4.02 4.75
CA PHE A 55 4.86 4.85 3.63
C PHE A 55 5.52 4.46 2.31
N LEU A 56 6.83 4.25 2.30
CA LEU A 56 7.58 3.96 1.08
C LEU A 56 7.10 2.66 0.41
N PRO A 57 6.95 1.52 1.13
CA PRO A 57 6.49 0.29 0.51
C PRO A 57 5.03 0.38 0.05
N PHE A 58 4.17 1.14 0.74
CA PHE A 58 2.77 1.33 0.32
C PHE A 58 2.66 2.20 -0.94
N ILE A 59 3.56 3.15 -1.14
CA ILE A 59 3.66 3.89 -2.41
C ILE A 59 4.02 2.94 -3.56
N ILE A 60 4.98 2.03 -3.35
CA ILE A 60 5.38 1.06 -4.38
C ILE A 60 4.16 0.24 -4.83
N LEU A 61 3.39 -0.29 -3.88
CA LEU A 61 2.13 -0.99 -4.20
C LEU A 61 1.12 -0.09 -4.93
N ASN A 62 1.02 1.18 -4.55
CA ASN A 62 0.12 2.13 -5.21
C ASN A 62 0.48 2.32 -6.69
N LEU A 63 1.77 2.56 -6.96
CA LEU A 63 2.26 2.79 -8.32
C LEU A 63 1.96 1.60 -9.23
N THR A 64 2.26 0.38 -8.77
CA THR A 64 1.90 -0.85 -9.49
C THR A 64 0.39 -0.99 -9.70
N THR A 65 -0.41 -0.64 -8.68
CA THR A 65 -1.87 -0.68 -8.80
C THR A 65 -2.38 0.30 -9.86
N VAL A 66 -1.87 1.54 -9.86
CA VAL A 66 -2.24 2.58 -10.82
C VAL A 66 -1.82 2.20 -12.24
N GLU A 67 -0.64 1.62 -12.41
CA GLU A 67 -0.14 1.16 -13.72
C GLU A 67 -1.01 0.02 -14.29
N ILE A 68 -1.35 -0.98 -13.48
CA ILE A 68 -2.24 -2.06 -13.95
C ILE A 68 -3.64 -1.52 -14.17
N PHE A 69 -4.12 -0.61 -13.33
CA PHE A 69 -5.42 0.03 -13.51
C PHE A 69 -5.49 0.81 -14.83
N GLU A 70 -4.43 1.52 -15.19
CA GLU A 70 -4.30 2.23 -16.46
C GLU A 70 -4.53 1.28 -17.64
N ASN A 71 -3.77 0.18 -17.67
CA ASN A 71 -3.91 -0.86 -18.69
C ASN A 71 -5.33 -1.45 -18.71
N THR A 72 -5.94 -1.60 -17.54
CA THR A 72 -7.28 -2.14 -17.40
C THR A 72 -8.34 -1.21 -17.99
N ILE A 73 -8.20 0.11 -17.79
CA ILE A 73 -9.10 1.12 -18.40
C ILE A 73 -9.04 1.00 -19.92
N ASP A 74 -7.84 0.92 -20.49
CA ASP A 74 -7.67 0.81 -21.94
C ASP A 74 -8.33 -0.46 -22.51
N LEU A 75 -8.31 -1.57 -21.76
CA LEU A 75 -9.01 -2.80 -22.13
C LEU A 75 -10.54 -2.66 -22.05
N ILE A 76 -11.07 -2.00 -21.01
CA ILE A 76 -12.51 -1.75 -20.86
C ILE A 76 -13.03 -0.91 -22.02
N GLN A 77 -12.28 0.13 -22.41
CA GLN A 77 -12.65 1.01 -23.50
C GLN A 77 -12.68 0.29 -24.85
N LYS A 78 -11.80 -0.70 -25.04
CA LYS A 78 -11.72 -1.50 -26.28
C LYS A 78 -12.76 -2.64 -26.37
N THR A 79 -13.40 -3.03 -25.26
CA THR A 79 -14.29 -4.20 -25.21
C THR A 79 -15.78 -3.87 -25.41
N GLU A 80 -16.13 -2.66 -25.88
CA GLU A 80 -17.50 -2.22 -26.23
C GLU A 80 -18.57 -2.56 -25.16
N LYS A 81 -18.21 -2.51 -23.87
CA LYS A 81 -19.20 -2.72 -22.80
C LYS A 81 -20.27 -1.63 -22.86
N GLN A 82 -21.53 -2.00 -22.62
CA GLN A 82 -22.68 -1.07 -22.63
C GLN A 82 -22.50 0.17 -21.73
N ASN A 83 -21.66 0.10 -20.70
CA ASN A 83 -21.31 1.24 -19.85
C ASN A 83 -19.85 1.16 -19.34
N PRO A 84 -18.87 1.65 -20.10
CA PRO A 84 -17.45 1.52 -19.75
C PRO A 84 -17.10 2.35 -18.50
N GLN A 85 -17.77 3.48 -18.28
CA GLN A 85 -17.54 4.33 -17.10
C GLN A 85 -17.85 3.59 -15.81
N LYS A 86 -19.02 2.94 -15.73
CA LYS A 86 -19.43 2.19 -14.54
C LYS A 86 -18.43 1.07 -14.21
N GLU A 87 -17.91 0.40 -15.22
CA GLU A 87 -16.93 -0.68 -15.07
C GLU A 87 -15.56 -0.16 -14.60
N ILE A 88 -15.10 0.98 -15.14
CA ILE A 88 -13.87 1.65 -14.67
C ILE A 88 -13.97 1.97 -13.16
N TRP A 89 -15.08 2.57 -12.72
CA TRP A 89 -15.28 2.90 -11.30
C TRP A 89 -15.35 1.65 -10.41
N LYS A 90 -16.05 0.60 -10.85
CA LYS A 90 -16.14 -0.67 -10.13
C LYS A 90 -14.76 -1.30 -9.94
N ILE A 91 -13.97 -1.40 -11.01
CA ILE A 91 -12.63 -1.99 -10.96
C ILE A 91 -11.69 -1.13 -10.13
N GLY A 92 -11.76 0.20 -10.24
CA GLY A 92 -10.94 1.10 -9.42
C GLY A 92 -11.17 0.91 -7.92
N ILE A 93 -12.42 0.74 -7.49
CA ILE A 93 -12.75 0.42 -6.08
C ILE A 93 -12.12 -0.90 -5.65
N ILE A 94 -12.21 -1.94 -6.50
CA ILE A 94 -11.63 -3.26 -6.22
C ILE A 94 -10.11 -3.16 -6.10
N PHE A 95 -9.46 -2.47 -7.03
CA PHE A 95 -8.01 -2.31 -7.08
C PHE A 95 -7.48 -1.55 -5.85
N SER A 96 -8.10 -0.41 -5.52
CA SER A 96 -7.75 0.34 -4.31
C SER A 96 -7.97 -0.51 -3.05
N GLY A 97 -9.10 -1.21 -2.95
CA GLY A 97 -9.40 -2.09 -1.82
C GLY A 97 -8.38 -3.23 -1.66
N LEU A 98 -7.98 -3.86 -2.76
CA LEU A 98 -6.95 -4.89 -2.78
C LEU A 98 -5.60 -4.33 -2.36
N ALA A 99 -5.17 -3.19 -2.90
CA ALA A 99 -3.89 -2.56 -2.53
C ALA A 99 -3.83 -2.22 -1.03
N ILE A 100 -4.92 -1.71 -0.47
CA ILE A 100 -5.08 -1.45 0.97
C ILE A 100 -5.01 -2.73 1.78
N PHE A 101 -5.79 -3.74 1.40
CA PHE A 101 -5.79 -5.05 2.06
C PHE A 101 -4.39 -5.67 2.06
N TRP A 102 -3.71 -5.65 0.92
CA TRP A 102 -2.37 -6.19 0.73
C TRP A 102 -1.33 -5.47 1.59
N SER A 103 -1.42 -4.13 1.66
CA SER A 103 -0.58 -3.30 2.53
C SER A 103 -0.73 -3.67 4.01
N VAL A 104 -1.97 -3.84 4.49
CA VAL A 104 -2.25 -4.27 5.87
C VAL A 104 -1.80 -5.70 6.13
N LEU A 105 -1.96 -6.60 5.15
CA LEU A 105 -1.48 -7.97 5.25
C LEU A 105 0.05 -8.00 5.43
N PHE A 106 0.79 -7.25 4.61
CA PHE A 106 2.24 -7.14 4.74
C PHE A 106 2.71 -6.45 6.02
N TYR A 107 1.91 -5.55 6.58
CA TYR A 107 2.15 -5.06 7.93
C TYR A 107 2.21 -6.20 8.94
N TYR A 108 1.25 -7.13 8.94
CA TYR A 108 1.26 -8.23 9.89
C TYR A 108 2.36 -9.25 9.61
N ILE A 109 2.61 -9.58 8.34
CA ILE A 109 3.66 -10.55 7.97
C ILE A 109 5.05 -10.00 8.34
N SER A 110 5.36 -8.75 7.99
CA SER A 110 6.64 -8.12 8.34
C SER A 110 6.88 -8.07 9.85
N ARG A 111 5.82 -7.84 10.64
CA ARG A 111 5.90 -7.89 12.11
C ARG A 111 6.26 -9.28 12.62
N GLY A 112 5.70 -10.33 12.01
CA GLY A 112 6.09 -11.72 12.28
C GLY A 112 7.54 -12.01 11.91
N LEU A 113 8.01 -11.54 10.75
CA LEU A 113 9.40 -11.74 10.32
C LEU A 113 10.40 -11.01 11.22
N VAL A 114 10.14 -9.74 11.56
CA VAL A 114 10.97 -8.97 12.49
C VAL A 114 11.04 -9.66 13.86
N TRP A 115 9.94 -10.29 14.29
CA TRP A 115 9.90 -11.06 15.52
C TRP A 115 10.84 -12.27 15.51
N LEU A 116 11.06 -12.90 14.35
CA LEU A 116 12.03 -14.00 14.19
C LEU A 116 13.48 -13.52 14.33
N PHE A 117 13.81 -12.33 13.84
CA PHE A 117 15.18 -11.79 13.88
C PHE A 117 15.56 -11.17 15.24
N PHE A 118 14.62 -10.47 15.89
CA PHE A 118 14.90 -9.68 17.11
C PHE A 118 14.20 -10.21 18.36
N GLY A 119 13.52 -11.36 18.27
CA GLY A 119 12.72 -11.90 19.37
C GLY A 119 11.57 -10.97 19.77
N LYS A 120 10.97 -11.19 20.95
CA LYS A 120 9.80 -10.43 21.50
C LYS A 120 10.09 -8.96 21.83
N SER A 121 11.03 -8.31 21.15
CA SER A 121 11.24 -6.88 21.31
C SER A 121 9.98 -6.10 20.89
N LYS A 122 9.58 -5.17 21.76
CA LYS A 122 8.47 -4.27 21.49
C LYS A 122 8.99 -3.15 20.59
N LEU A 123 8.49 -3.07 19.35
CA LEU A 123 8.77 -1.98 18.40
C LEU A 123 8.78 -0.58 19.05
N ARG A 124 7.89 -0.33 20.01
CA ARG A 124 7.88 0.93 20.78
C ARG A 124 9.21 1.20 21.48
N ASN A 125 9.76 0.21 22.19
CA ASN A 125 11.01 0.36 22.94
C ASN A 125 12.17 0.63 21.99
N GLU A 126 12.20 -0.03 20.83
CA GLU A 126 13.24 0.21 19.81
C GLU A 126 13.19 1.63 19.26
N VAL A 127 11.99 2.17 19.09
CA VAL A 127 11.78 3.54 18.59
C VAL A 127 12.12 4.58 19.66
N GLU A 128 11.70 4.35 20.91
CA GLU A 128 12.00 5.24 22.05
C GLU A 128 13.51 5.27 22.35
N ASN A 129 14.22 4.15 22.15
CA ASN A 129 15.67 4.03 22.34
C ASN A 129 16.49 4.47 21.11
N ASN A 130 15.86 4.95 20.04
CA ASN A 130 16.50 5.34 18.78
C ASN A 130 17.38 4.23 18.17
N ASN A 131 16.89 2.98 18.21
CA ASN A 131 17.58 1.88 17.57
C ASN A 131 17.40 1.94 16.04
N TYR A 132 18.22 2.77 15.40
CA TYR A 132 18.19 2.97 13.95
C TYR A 132 18.48 1.69 13.17
N SER A 133 19.36 0.81 13.68
CA SER A 133 19.67 -0.47 13.05
C SER A 133 18.43 -1.36 12.96
N TYR A 134 17.65 -1.46 14.04
CA TYR A 134 16.38 -2.20 14.04
C TYR A 134 15.39 -1.59 13.03
N LEU A 135 15.27 -0.27 12.99
CA LEU A 135 14.36 0.43 12.06
C LEU A 135 14.75 0.23 10.60
N LEU A 136 16.04 0.30 10.26
CA LEU A 136 16.53 0.05 8.90
C LEU A 136 16.34 -1.39 8.46
N ILE A 137 16.56 -2.35 9.37
CA ILE A 137 16.31 -3.77 9.08
C ILE A 137 14.80 -4.01 8.86
N ASN A 138 13.95 -3.38 9.66
CA ASN A 138 12.50 -3.45 9.47
C ASN A 138 12.07 -2.86 8.11
N LEU A 139 12.62 -1.70 7.71
CA LEU A 139 12.42 -1.12 6.37
C LEU A 139 12.82 -2.12 5.27
N GLY A 140 13.99 -2.74 5.40
CA GLY A 140 14.49 -3.72 4.45
C GLY A 140 13.59 -4.96 4.35
N ILE A 141 13.13 -5.49 5.49
CA ILE A 141 12.23 -6.65 5.53
C ILE A 141 10.91 -6.35 4.82
N ILE A 142 10.26 -5.23 5.15
CA ILE A 142 8.97 -4.92 4.53
C ILE A 142 9.10 -4.60 3.05
N THR A 143 10.11 -3.82 2.67
CA THR A 143 10.33 -3.45 1.26
C THR A 143 10.70 -4.67 0.44
N GLY A 144 11.61 -5.52 0.95
CA GLY A 144 11.99 -6.78 0.30
C GLY A 144 10.80 -7.73 0.16
N LEU A 145 9.96 -7.85 1.19
CA LEU A 145 8.74 -8.67 1.14
C LEU A 145 7.78 -8.19 0.04
N ILE A 146 7.56 -6.87 -0.06
CA ILE A 146 6.71 -6.30 -1.10
C ILE A 146 7.28 -6.58 -2.48
N LEU A 147 8.57 -6.36 -2.70
CA LEU A 147 9.20 -6.57 -4.01
C LEU A 147 9.16 -8.05 -4.44
N ILE A 148 9.40 -8.99 -3.52
CA ILE A 148 9.36 -10.43 -3.81
C ILE A 148 7.93 -10.88 -4.18
N LEU A 149 6.92 -10.33 -3.51
CA LEU A 149 5.52 -10.72 -3.71
C LEU A 149 4.76 -9.79 -4.66
N LEU A 150 5.44 -8.80 -5.23
CA LEU A 150 4.86 -7.89 -6.22
C LEU A 150 4.28 -8.66 -7.42
N PRO A 151 4.97 -9.67 -8.02
CA PRO A 151 4.41 -10.41 -9.14
C PRO A 151 3.12 -11.16 -8.80
N VAL A 152 3.00 -11.66 -7.56
CA VAL A 152 1.79 -12.31 -7.07
C VAL A 152 0.65 -11.31 -6.93
N PHE A 153 0.94 -10.12 -6.39
CA PHE A 153 -0.01 -9.03 -6.30
C PHE A 153 -0.51 -8.58 -7.69
N GLU A 154 0.41 -8.42 -8.65
CA GLU A 154 0.06 -8.08 -10.02
C GLU A 154 -0.84 -9.13 -10.68
N MET A 155 -0.52 -10.42 -10.49
CA MET A 155 -1.34 -11.52 -11.00
C MET A 155 -2.76 -11.45 -10.45
N ILE A 156 -2.92 -11.15 -9.16
CA ILE A 156 -4.23 -10.99 -8.52
C ILE A 156 -4.98 -9.78 -9.10
N LEU A 157 -4.31 -8.64 -9.32
CA LEU A 157 -4.96 -7.49 -9.95
C LEU A 157 -5.39 -7.81 -11.39
N ARG A 158 -4.54 -8.49 -12.15
CA ARG A 158 -4.82 -8.90 -13.54
C ARG A 158 -5.99 -9.87 -13.64
N PHE A 159 -6.25 -10.68 -12.62
CA PHE A 159 -7.42 -11.55 -12.56
C PHE A 159 -8.75 -10.78 -12.64
N PHE A 160 -8.78 -9.52 -12.21
CA PHE A 160 -9.96 -8.66 -12.29
C PHE A 160 -10.05 -7.85 -13.60
N GLN A 161 -9.10 -8.01 -14.52
CA GLN A 161 -9.16 -7.37 -15.83
C GLN A 161 -10.26 -8.00 -16.71
N PRO A 162 -10.94 -7.21 -17.56
CA PRO A 162 -11.89 -7.77 -18.50
C PRO A 162 -11.15 -8.62 -19.54
N GLU A 163 -11.72 -9.80 -19.84
CA GLU A 163 -11.22 -10.63 -20.94
C GLU A 163 -11.44 -9.92 -22.28
N LEU A 164 -10.38 -9.85 -23.10
CA LEU A 164 -10.53 -9.52 -24.51
C LEU A 164 -11.17 -10.73 -25.20
N LYS A 165 -12.46 -10.63 -25.52
CA LYS A 165 -13.04 -11.50 -26.55
C LYS A 165 -12.46 -11.07 -27.88
N LEU A 166 -11.35 -11.69 -28.28
CA LEU A 166 -10.95 -11.67 -29.68
C LEU A 166 -12.12 -12.28 -30.47
N LEU A 167 -12.82 -11.45 -31.24
CA LEU A 167 -13.71 -11.92 -32.29
C LEU A 167 -12.82 -12.69 -33.27
N TYR A 168 -12.71 -14.01 -33.06
CA TYR A 168 -12.18 -14.90 -34.08
C TYR A 168 -13.14 -14.78 -35.28
N TYR A 169 -12.65 -14.17 -36.35
CA TYR A 169 -13.17 -14.39 -37.70
C TYR A 169 -12.89 -15.83 -38.11
#